data_AF-A0A929D5C7-F1
#
_entry.id   AF-A0A929D5C7-F1
#
_cell.length_a   1.000
_cell.length_b   1.000
_cell.length_c   1.000
_cell.angle_alpha   90.00
_cell.angle_beta   90.00
_cell.angle_gamma   90.00
#
_symmetry.space_group_name_H-M   'P 1'
#
loop_
_entity.id
_entity.type
_entity.pdbx_description
1 polymer ?
#
loop_
_entity_poly.entity_id
_entity_poly.type
_entity_poly.pdbx_seq_one_letter_code
_entity_poly.pdbx_strand_id
1 'polypeptide(L)'
;MTEEEKPLTREEVLKMIEEHGGPEGLDLCGRNLEGINLSSETKNEEFLHLPSIIISKGVKPLDLHGIVVIGANLQQAELSGANLQGANLFKAKLQGAFLIDANLRRAYLSSAELQGALLWHADLEGATLEYAELQGTELKEANLKGANLEYATLRGAYLEGFTIDSNTKLQNVDWGHDYMVREEKERWFQAAQGIYRILKQWHTQAGIYDIAGEFYFREMTVKRKALRWWPNPLPRA
;
A
#
# COMPACT_ATOMS: atom_id res chain seq x y z
N MET A 1 21.53 -23.32 12.84
CA MET A 1 21.79 -21.94 12.39
C MET A 1 22.01 -22.02 10.91
N THR A 2 20.98 -21.73 10.11
CA THR A 2 21.15 -21.50 8.68
C THR A 2 21.87 -20.16 8.54
N GLU A 3 23.02 -20.14 7.86
CA GLU A 3 23.65 -18.88 7.47
C GLU A 3 22.62 -18.09 6.65
N GLU A 4 22.23 -16.91 7.12
CA GLU A 4 21.35 -16.02 6.35
C GLU A 4 22.10 -15.64 5.06
N GLU A 5 21.49 -15.95 3.91
CA GLU A 5 22.05 -15.61 2.59
C GLU A 5 22.28 -14.10 2.55
N LYS A 6 23.48 -13.66 2.17
CA LYS A 6 23.80 -12.23 2.07
C LYS A 6 22.83 -11.54 1.09
N PRO A 7 22.30 -10.34 1.41
CA PRO A 7 21.46 -9.59 0.48
C PRO A 7 22.15 -9.31 -0.85
N LEU A 8 21.40 -9.48 -1.95
CA LEU A 8 21.84 -9.10 -3.29
C LEU A 8 22.05 -7.59 -3.39
N THR A 9 23.05 -7.17 -4.15
CA THR A 9 23.28 -5.76 -4.46
C THR A 9 22.45 -5.32 -5.66
N ARG A 10 22.25 -4.00 -5.81
CA ARG A 10 21.58 -3.43 -6.99
C ARG A 10 22.30 -3.85 -8.28
N GLU A 11 23.63 -3.82 -8.28
CA GLU A 11 24.46 -4.19 -9.43
C GLU A 11 24.28 -5.66 -9.82
N GLU A 12 24.16 -6.55 -8.83
CA GLU A 12 23.89 -7.97 -9.08
C GLU A 12 22.52 -8.17 -9.74
N VAL A 13 21.48 -7.50 -9.23
CA VAL A 13 20.13 -7.57 -9.82
C VAL A 13 20.11 -6.99 -11.24
N LEU A 14 20.74 -5.83 -11.46
CA LEU A 14 20.82 -5.22 -12.78
C LEU A 14 21.55 -6.11 -13.79
N LYS A 15 22.66 -6.73 -13.36
CA LYS A 15 23.39 -7.69 -14.18
C LYS A 15 22.53 -8.92 -14.52
N MET A 16 21.77 -9.45 -13.56
CA MET A 16 20.84 -10.56 -13.82
C MET A 16 19.75 -10.19 -14.83
N ILE A 17 19.22 -8.97 -14.75
CA ILE A 17 18.24 -8.44 -15.72
C ILE A 17 18.87 -8.36 -17.12
N GLU A 18 20.09 -7.83 -17.22
CA GLU A 18 20.81 -7.74 -18.50
C GLU A 18 21.10 -9.13 -19.09
N GLU A 19 21.56 -10.08 -18.27
CA GLU A 19 21.89 -11.45 -18.69
C GLU A 19 20.66 -12.27 -19.09
N HIS A 20 19.51 -12.04 -18.45
CA HIS A 20 18.23 -12.67 -18.80
C HIS A 20 17.55 -12.03 -20.02
N GLY A 21 17.96 -10.81 -20.39
CA GLY A 21 17.37 -10.05 -21.50
C GLY A 21 16.13 -9.22 -21.14
N GLY A 22 15.93 -8.94 -19.85
CA GLY A 22 14.81 -8.14 -19.33
C GLY A 22 14.35 -8.60 -17.93
N PRO A 23 13.43 -7.86 -17.29
CA PRO A 23 12.88 -8.25 -15.99
C PRO A 23 11.77 -9.31 -16.11
N GLU A 24 11.08 -9.39 -17.26
CA GLU A 24 9.92 -10.26 -17.43
C GLU A 24 10.31 -11.74 -17.28
N GLY A 25 9.72 -12.41 -16.29
CA GLY A 25 10.00 -13.81 -15.99
C GLY A 25 11.37 -14.07 -15.36
N LEU A 26 12.15 -13.03 -15.01
CA LEU A 26 13.39 -13.21 -14.25
C LEU A 26 13.04 -13.75 -12.85
N ASP A 27 13.61 -14.91 -12.53
CA ASP A 27 13.34 -15.63 -11.28
C ASP A 27 14.36 -15.27 -10.19
N LEU A 28 13.87 -14.58 -9.17
CA LEU A 28 14.54 -14.24 -7.92
C LEU A 28 13.79 -14.81 -6.71
N CYS A 29 13.07 -15.93 -6.89
CA CYS A 29 12.32 -16.58 -5.82
C CYS A 29 13.21 -16.89 -4.61
N GLY A 30 12.70 -16.58 -3.41
CA GLY A 30 13.37 -16.86 -2.14
C GLY A 30 14.69 -16.13 -1.90
N ARG A 31 15.16 -15.29 -2.84
CA ARG A 31 16.43 -14.57 -2.69
C ARG A 31 16.33 -13.50 -1.62
N ASN A 32 17.48 -13.21 -0.99
CA ASN A 32 17.58 -12.11 -0.06
C ASN A 32 17.81 -10.78 -0.80
N LEU A 33 16.85 -9.88 -0.73
CA LEU A 33 16.83 -8.53 -1.30
C LEU A 33 16.57 -7.49 -0.19
N GLU A 34 16.87 -7.84 1.07
CA GLU A 34 16.61 -6.98 2.22
C GLU A 34 17.35 -5.66 2.13
N GLY A 35 16.63 -4.55 2.36
CA GLY A 35 17.18 -3.20 2.33
C GLY A 35 17.72 -2.77 0.97
N ILE A 36 17.48 -3.54 -0.11
CA ILE A 36 18.00 -3.22 -1.43
C ILE A 36 17.42 -1.89 -1.91
N ASN A 37 18.26 -1.04 -2.50
CA ASN A 37 17.78 0.16 -3.19
C ASN A 37 17.59 -0.13 -4.68
N LEU A 38 16.35 -0.39 -5.06
CA LEU A 38 15.87 -0.57 -6.44
C LEU A 38 14.97 0.59 -6.90
N SER A 39 14.96 1.71 -6.16
CA SER A 39 14.15 2.87 -6.51
C SER A 39 14.64 3.54 -7.79
N SER A 40 13.75 4.38 -8.31
CA SER A 40 14.03 5.36 -9.35
C SER A 40 14.92 6.52 -8.88
N GLU A 41 15.26 6.62 -7.59
CA GLU A 41 16.06 7.73 -7.07
C GLU A 41 17.50 7.28 -6.73
N THR A 42 18.48 7.93 -7.34
CA THR A 42 19.85 7.93 -6.81
C THR A 42 19.86 8.82 -5.57
N LYS A 43 20.12 8.24 -4.38
CA LYS A 43 20.20 8.97 -3.10
C LYS A 43 20.94 10.30 -3.27
N ASN A 44 20.22 11.42 -3.20
CA ASN A 44 20.82 12.69 -2.82
C ASN A 44 20.58 12.85 -1.32
N GLU A 45 21.66 12.78 -0.55
CA GLU A 45 21.66 12.75 0.93
C GLU A 45 21.15 14.03 1.62
N GLU A 46 20.51 14.97 0.91
CA GLU A 46 20.14 16.29 1.47
C GLU A 46 18.67 16.48 1.88
N PHE A 47 17.77 15.51 1.63
CA PHE A 47 16.35 15.68 1.97
C PHE A 47 15.81 14.53 2.82
N LEU A 48 16.20 14.50 4.10
CA LEU A 48 15.75 13.51 5.08
C LEU A 48 14.31 13.72 5.61
N HIS A 49 13.52 14.68 5.13
CA HIS A 49 12.22 14.99 5.78
C HIS A 49 11.07 15.43 4.86
N LEU A 50 11.05 15.08 3.57
CA LEU A 50 9.87 15.32 2.73
C LEU A 50 9.47 14.07 1.95
N PRO A 51 8.16 13.75 1.84
CA PRO A 51 7.66 12.79 0.86
C PRO A 51 8.16 13.21 -0.52
N SER A 52 8.82 12.30 -1.22
CA SER A 52 9.42 12.50 -2.54
C SER A 52 8.34 12.82 -3.59
N ILE A 53 7.84 14.06 -3.63
CA ILE A 53 6.96 14.58 -4.70
C ILE A 53 7.78 14.90 -5.97
N ILE A 54 9.11 14.82 -5.89
CA ILE A 54 9.98 15.05 -7.03
C ILE A 54 10.61 13.70 -7.40
N ILE A 55 9.85 12.85 -8.11
CA ILE A 55 10.47 11.99 -9.12
C ILE A 55 11.30 12.96 -9.96
N SER A 56 12.62 12.94 -9.77
CA SER A 56 13.53 13.83 -10.48
C SER A 56 13.22 13.69 -11.97
N LYS A 57 12.74 14.78 -12.58
CA LYS A 57 12.35 14.80 -13.99
C LYS A 57 13.51 14.25 -14.82
N GLY A 58 13.41 13.00 -15.27
CA GLY A 58 14.40 12.37 -16.14
C GLY A 58 14.98 11.04 -15.69
N VAL A 59 14.85 10.63 -14.42
CA VAL A 59 15.25 9.26 -14.05
C VAL A 59 14.11 8.31 -14.36
N LYS A 60 14.36 7.37 -15.28
CA LYS A 60 13.39 6.33 -15.59
C LYS A 60 13.25 5.42 -14.36
N PRO A 61 12.01 5.12 -13.92
CA PRO A 61 11.72 3.97 -13.07
C PRO A 61 12.59 2.78 -13.39
N LEU A 62 13.15 2.12 -12.36
CA LEU A 62 13.73 0.81 -12.59
C LEU A 62 12.61 -0.12 -13.06
N ASP A 63 12.80 -0.69 -14.23
CA ASP A 63 11.82 -1.57 -14.84
C ASP A 63 11.99 -2.99 -14.30
N LEU A 64 10.99 -3.45 -13.54
CA LEU A 64 10.89 -4.76 -12.90
C LEU A 64 9.57 -5.45 -13.30
N HIS A 65 8.99 -5.09 -14.45
CA HIS A 65 7.71 -5.65 -14.86
C HIS A 65 7.80 -7.16 -15.03
N GLY A 66 6.75 -7.87 -14.59
CA GLY A 66 6.66 -9.32 -14.72
C GLY A 66 7.75 -10.12 -13.98
N ILE A 67 8.55 -9.48 -13.12
CA ILE A 67 9.60 -10.18 -12.36
C ILE A 67 8.98 -11.19 -11.38
N VAL A 68 9.67 -12.29 -11.13
CA VAL A 68 9.21 -13.35 -10.24
C VAL A 68 10.06 -13.36 -8.96
N VAL A 69 9.48 -12.91 -7.86
CA VAL A 69 10.15 -12.74 -6.54
C VAL A 69 9.34 -13.45 -5.45
N ILE A 70 8.84 -14.64 -5.76
CA ILE A 70 7.99 -15.42 -4.85
C ILE A 70 8.77 -15.74 -3.58
N GLY A 71 8.20 -15.40 -2.42
CA GLY A 71 8.84 -15.66 -1.12
C GLY A 71 10.15 -14.92 -0.87
N ALA A 72 10.54 -13.98 -1.74
CA ALA A 72 11.78 -13.23 -1.60
C ALA A 72 11.74 -12.32 -0.37
N ASN A 73 12.90 -12.09 0.25
CA ASN A 73 13.03 -11.16 1.37
C ASN A 73 13.27 -9.74 0.83
N LEU A 74 12.25 -8.90 0.80
CA LEU A 74 12.29 -7.48 0.37
C LEU A 74 12.01 -6.54 1.56
N GLN A 75 12.27 -6.99 2.78
CA GLN A 75 12.08 -6.17 3.98
C GLN A 75 12.89 -4.88 3.84
N GLN A 76 12.25 -3.75 4.13
CA GLN A 76 12.85 -2.40 4.03
C GLN A 76 13.44 -2.07 2.65
N ALA A 77 13.09 -2.81 1.60
CA ALA A 77 13.55 -2.52 0.24
C ALA A 77 13.02 -1.15 -0.20
N GLU A 78 13.88 -0.39 -0.87
CA GLU A 78 13.55 0.90 -1.44
C GLU A 78 13.20 0.70 -2.92
N LEU A 79 11.90 0.67 -3.22
CA LEU A 79 11.28 0.38 -4.52
C LEU A 79 10.46 1.58 -5.02
N SER A 80 10.69 2.79 -4.48
CA SER A 80 9.90 3.96 -4.85
C SER A 80 10.05 4.30 -6.33
N GLY A 81 8.92 4.49 -7.00
CA GLY A 81 8.79 4.72 -8.43
C GLY A 81 9.14 3.51 -9.30
N ALA A 82 9.42 2.33 -8.75
CA ALA A 82 9.74 1.14 -9.56
C ALA A 82 8.51 0.67 -10.37
N ASN A 83 8.77 0.13 -11.57
CA ASN A 83 7.74 -0.51 -12.37
C ASN A 83 7.67 -2.01 -12.03
N LEU A 84 6.73 -2.40 -11.19
CA LEU A 84 6.44 -3.79 -10.78
C LEU A 84 5.14 -4.31 -11.42
N GLN A 85 4.74 -3.75 -12.56
CA GLN A 85 3.52 -4.16 -13.25
C GLN A 85 3.56 -5.65 -13.56
N GLY A 86 2.54 -6.40 -13.13
CA GLY A 86 2.45 -7.84 -13.34
C GLY A 86 3.49 -8.68 -12.59
N ALA A 87 4.28 -8.09 -11.69
CA ALA A 87 5.27 -8.83 -10.91
C ALA A 87 4.60 -9.91 -10.04
N ASN A 88 5.26 -11.04 -9.88
CA ASN A 88 4.83 -12.10 -8.98
C ASN A 88 5.57 -11.99 -7.64
N LEU A 89 4.87 -11.38 -6.67
CA LEU A 89 5.29 -11.13 -5.30
C LEU A 89 4.56 -12.06 -4.32
N PHE A 90 4.10 -13.23 -4.77
CA PHE A 90 3.40 -14.19 -3.93
C PHE A 90 4.24 -14.53 -2.69
N LYS A 91 3.69 -14.35 -1.48
CA LYS A 91 4.40 -14.55 -0.21
C LYS A 91 5.70 -13.74 -0.04
N ALA A 92 5.93 -12.70 -0.83
CA ALA A 92 7.09 -11.84 -0.66
C ALA A 92 7.03 -11.13 0.71
N LYS A 93 8.20 -10.97 1.35
CA LYS A 93 8.34 -10.26 2.61
C LYS A 93 8.66 -8.80 2.33
N LEU A 94 7.71 -7.90 2.50
CA LEU A 94 7.79 -6.47 2.15
C LEU A 94 7.62 -5.57 3.38
N GLN A 95 7.89 -6.07 4.58
CA GLN A 95 7.71 -5.29 5.80
C GLN A 95 8.56 -4.03 5.78
N GLY A 96 7.91 -2.90 6.02
CA GLY A 96 8.55 -1.58 5.99
C GLY A 96 9.16 -1.20 4.62
N ALA A 97 8.81 -1.88 3.52
CA ALA A 97 9.29 -1.51 2.19
C ALA A 97 8.75 -0.15 1.76
N PHE A 98 9.54 0.58 0.98
CA PHE A 98 9.18 1.87 0.39
C PHE A 98 8.73 1.64 -1.05
N LEU A 99 7.44 1.83 -1.32
CA LEU A 99 6.77 1.61 -2.60
C LEU A 99 6.03 2.89 -3.04
N ILE A 100 6.56 4.05 -2.67
CA ILE A 100 5.97 5.35 -2.99
C ILE A 100 6.00 5.52 -4.52
N ASP A 101 4.88 5.93 -5.13
CA ASP A 101 4.73 6.06 -6.59
C ASP A 101 5.02 4.77 -7.41
N ALA A 102 5.10 3.60 -6.77
CA ALA A 102 5.38 2.36 -7.47
C ALA A 102 4.20 1.94 -8.37
N ASN A 103 4.50 1.44 -9.56
CA ASN A 103 3.50 0.82 -10.44
C ASN A 103 3.38 -0.68 -10.10
N LEU A 104 2.33 -1.06 -9.38
CA LEU A 104 2.00 -2.44 -8.99
C LEU A 104 0.76 -2.96 -9.73
N ARG A 105 0.41 -2.36 -10.87
CA ARG A 105 -0.79 -2.75 -11.64
C ARG A 105 -0.72 -4.23 -11.96
N ARG A 106 -1.80 -4.95 -11.64
CA ARG A 106 -1.93 -6.42 -11.86
C ARG A 106 -0.83 -7.26 -11.21
N ALA A 107 -0.11 -6.74 -10.21
CA ALA A 107 0.86 -7.53 -9.46
C ALA A 107 0.17 -8.64 -8.65
N TYR A 108 0.85 -9.77 -8.46
CA TYR A 108 0.40 -10.89 -7.63
C TYR A 108 1.04 -10.77 -6.24
N LEU A 109 0.29 -10.23 -5.28
CA LEU A 109 0.69 -9.99 -3.90
C LEU A 109 -0.06 -10.90 -2.91
N SER A 110 -0.67 -11.99 -3.37
CA SER A 110 -1.39 -12.89 -2.47
C SER A 110 -0.46 -13.41 -1.38
N SER A 111 -0.94 -13.38 -0.14
CA SER A 111 -0.19 -13.73 1.07
C SER A 111 1.13 -12.97 1.27
N ALA A 112 1.33 -11.82 0.62
CA ALA A 112 2.50 -10.98 0.85
C ALA A 112 2.45 -10.30 2.23
N GLU A 113 3.61 -10.11 2.83
CA GLU A 113 3.78 -9.52 4.16
C GLU A 113 4.15 -8.03 4.01
N LEU A 114 3.17 -7.12 4.05
CA LEU A 114 3.31 -5.68 3.74
C LEU A 114 3.22 -4.78 4.99
N GLN A 115 3.41 -5.35 6.18
CA GLN A 115 3.19 -4.64 7.44
C GLN A 115 4.10 -3.41 7.53
N GLY A 116 3.48 -2.25 7.77
CA GLY A 116 4.18 -0.97 7.86
C GLY A 116 4.82 -0.46 6.56
N ALA A 117 4.56 -1.08 5.41
CA ALA A 117 5.06 -0.58 4.12
C ALA A 117 4.43 0.77 3.74
N LEU A 118 5.17 1.59 2.97
CA LEU A 118 4.71 2.87 2.46
C LEU A 118 4.32 2.75 0.98
N LEU A 119 3.02 2.82 0.68
CA LEU A 119 2.44 2.73 -0.68
C LEU A 119 1.74 4.04 -1.07
N TRP A 120 2.31 5.17 -0.69
CA TRP A 120 1.75 6.47 -1.07
C TRP A 120 1.74 6.61 -2.59
N HIS A 121 0.60 7.02 -3.15
CA HIS A 121 0.39 7.20 -4.59
C HIS A 121 0.67 5.95 -5.45
N ALA A 122 0.84 4.77 -4.85
CA ALA A 122 1.10 3.53 -5.58
C ALA A 122 -0.10 3.13 -6.44
N ASP A 123 0.17 2.63 -7.64
CA ASP A 123 -0.87 2.13 -8.55
C ASP A 123 -1.03 0.61 -8.41
N LEU A 124 -2.05 0.18 -7.66
CA LEU A 124 -2.39 -1.23 -7.42
C LEU A 124 -3.59 -1.68 -8.27
N GLU A 125 -3.88 -1.00 -9.39
CA GLU A 125 -5.04 -1.32 -10.21
C GLU A 125 -5.02 -2.79 -10.67
N GLY A 126 -6.07 -3.53 -10.33
CA GLY A 126 -6.20 -4.95 -10.66
C GLY A 126 -5.19 -5.87 -9.97
N ALA A 127 -4.46 -5.42 -8.95
CA ALA A 127 -3.54 -6.26 -8.19
C ALA A 127 -4.30 -7.33 -7.36
N THR A 128 -3.69 -8.49 -7.16
CA THR A 128 -4.23 -9.55 -6.29
C THR A 128 -3.54 -9.50 -4.94
N LEU A 129 -4.26 -9.12 -3.89
CA LEU A 129 -3.80 -8.96 -2.50
C LEU A 129 -4.52 -9.95 -1.56
N GLU A 130 -5.04 -11.06 -2.09
CA GLU A 130 -5.76 -12.04 -1.27
C GLU A 130 -4.89 -12.55 -0.11
N TYR A 131 -5.41 -12.55 1.11
CA TYR A 131 -4.66 -12.92 2.32
C TYR A 131 -3.41 -12.07 2.59
N ALA A 132 -3.23 -10.91 1.95
CA ALA A 132 -2.09 -10.04 2.22
C ALA A 132 -2.18 -9.43 3.63
N GLU A 133 -1.02 -9.27 4.26
CA GLU A 133 -0.89 -8.68 5.59
C GLU A 133 -0.51 -7.20 5.47
N LEU A 134 -1.52 -6.32 5.54
CA LEU A 134 -1.41 -4.87 5.33
C LEU A 134 -1.53 -4.08 6.64
N GLN A 135 -1.15 -4.67 7.78
CA GLN A 135 -1.30 -4.02 9.08
C GLN A 135 -0.36 -2.82 9.18
N GLY A 136 -0.92 -1.66 9.52
CA GLY A 136 -0.16 -0.41 9.64
C GLY A 136 0.42 0.14 8.34
N THR A 137 0.11 -0.46 7.20
CA THR A 137 0.54 -0.01 5.87
C THR A 137 -0.05 1.36 5.53
N GLU A 138 0.72 2.21 4.85
CA GLU A 138 0.25 3.54 4.42
C GLU A 138 -0.13 3.54 2.94
N LEU A 139 -1.43 3.53 2.65
CA LEU A 139 -2.02 3.52 1.30
C LEU A 139 -2.59 4.89 0.91
N LYS A 140 -1.91 5.97 1.35
CA LYS A 140 -2.34 7.34 1.06
C LYS A 140 -2.40 7.56 -0.46
N GLU A 141 -3.54 7.99 -0.96
CA GLU A 141 -3.77 8.29 -2.38
C GLU A 141 -3.45 7.12 -3.33
N ALA A 142 -3.44 5.87 -2.81
CA ALA A 142 -3.20 4.68 -3.61
C ALA A 142 -4.40 4.33 -4.51
N ASN A 143 -4.13 3.85 -5.72
CA ASN A 143 -5.16 3.38 -6.64
C ASN A 143 -5.41 1.87 -6.43
N LEU A 144 -6.54 1.51 -5.82
CA LEU A 144 -6.94 0.13 -5.55
C LEU A 144 -8.09 -0.34 -6.47
N LYS A 145 -8.38 0.37 -7.56
CA LYS A 145 -9.48 0.00 -8.48
C LYS A 145 -9.29 -1.41 -9.03
N GLY A 146 -10.35 -2.22 -9.03
CA GLY A 146 -10.31 -3.61 -9.46
C GLY A 146 -9.38 -4.53 -8.66
N ALA A 147 -8.74 -4.06 -7.59
CA ALA A 147 -7.85 -4.89 -6.78
C ALA A 147 -8.65 -5.92 -5.99
N ASN A 148 -8.07 -7.11 -5.78
CA ASN A 148 -8.66 -8.16 -4.97
C ASN A 148 -8.03 -8.19 -3.58
N LEU A 149 -8.74 -7.72 -2.55
CA LEU A 149 -8.28 -7.73 -1.17
C LEU A 149 -9.02 -8.78 -0.32
N GLU A 150 -9.65 -9.78 -0.93
CA GLU A 150 -10.39 -10.79 -0.17
C GLU A 150 -9.50 -11.44 0.91
N TYR A 151 -9.98 -11.50 2.15
CA TYR A 151 -9.24 -12.02 3.32
C TYR A 151 -7.95 -11.27 3.70
N ALA A 152 -7.67 -10.10 3.10
CA ALA A 152 -6.54 -9.28 3.52
C ALA A 152 -6.78 -8.64 4.90
N THR A 153 -5.70 -8.35 5.62
CA THR A 153 -5.78 -7.70 6.94
C THR A 153 -5.30 -6.26 6.87
N LEU A 154 -6.21 -5.30 7.01
CA LEU A 154 -5.97 -3.84 6.92
C LEU A 154 -6.02 -3.14 8.29
N ARG A 155 -5.77 -3.88 9.37
CA ARG A 155 -5.78 -3.35 10.75
C ARG A 155 -4.79 -2.19 10.88
N GLY A 156 -5.30 -1.01 11.24
CA GLY A 156 -4.48 0.19 11.41
C GLY A 156 -3.84 0.72 10.13
N ALA A 157 -4.24 0.25 8.95
CA ALA A 157 -3.81 0.79 7.67
C ALA A 157 -4.36 2.20 7.45
N TYR A 158 -3.60 3.02 6.72
CA TYR A 158 -4.00 4.38 6.40
C TYR A 158 -4.49 4.48 4.97
N LEU A 159 -5.75 4.87 4.82
CA LEU A 159 -6.46 4.89 3.54
C LEU A 159 -6.87 6.32 3.16
N GLU A 160 -6.10 7.34 3.54
CA GLU A 160 -6.45 8.71 3.16
C GLU A 160 -6.37 8.88 1.65
N GLY A 161 -7.45 9.30 0.99
CA GLY A 161 -7.43 9.57 -0.46
C GLY A 161 -7.35 8.34 -1.37
N PHE A 162 -7.38 7.11 -0.83
CA PHE A 162 -7.42 5.89 -1.63
C PHE A 162 -8.61 5.89 -2.61
N THR A 163 -8.44 5.22 -3.75
CA THR A 163 -9.54 5.04 -4.71
C THR A 163 -9.88 3.58 -4.93
N ILE A 164 -11.17 3.26 -4.87
CA ILE A 164 -11.74 1.95 -5.21
C ILE A 164 -12.88 2.13 -6.21
N ASP A 165 -13.32 1.03 -6.83
CA ASP A 165 -14.45 0.98 -7.74
C ASP A 165 -15.35 -0.24 -7.46
N SER A 166 -16.36 -0.46 -8.31
CA SER A 166 -17.28 -1.59 -8.20
C SER A 166 -16.62 -2.96 -8.46
N ASN A 167 -15.43 -2.99 -9.07
CA ASN A 167 -14.69 -4.23 -9.37
C ASN A 167 -13.72 -4.59 -8.25
N THR A 168 -13.39 -3.63 -7.38
CA THR A 168 -12.54 -3.86 -6.21
C THR A 168 -13.23 -4.87 -5.30
N LYS A 169 -12.53 -5.91 -4.83
CA LYS A 169 -13.10 -6.92 -3.95
C LYS A 169 -12.64 -6.70 -2.51
N LEU A 170 -13.60 -6.50 -1.61
CA LEU A 170 -13.36 -6.24 -0.18
C LEU A 170 -14.08 -7.25 0.73
N GLN A 171 -14.55 -8.37 0.18
CA GLN A 171 -15.20 -9.42 0.95
C GLN A 171 -14.22 -10.00 1.98
N ASN A 172 -14.69 -10.19 3.22
CA ASN A 172 -13.90 -10.79 4.29
C ASN A 172 -12.59 -10.06 4.62
N VAL A 173 -12.45 -8.79 4.24
CA VAL A 173 -11.33 -7.96 4.70
C VAL A 173 -11.43 -7.76 6.20
N ASP A 174 -10.31 -7.99 6.90
CA ASP A 174 -10.20 -7.66 8.31
C ASP A 174 -9.77 -6.20 8.48
N TRP A 175 -10.76 -5.35 8.76
CA TRP A 175 -10.58 -3.92 8.97
C TRP A 175 -10.09 -3.55 10.38
N GLY A 176 -9.98 -4.52 11.29
CA GLY A 176 -9.69 -4.31 12.72
C GLY A 176 -10.81 -3.65 13.49
N HIS A 177 -10.70 -3.64 14.82
CA HIS A 177 -11.67 -2.98 15.71
C HIS A 177 -11.32 -1.51 16.02
N ASP A 178 -10.07 -1.11 15.81
CA ASP A 178 -9.63 0.26 16.08
C ASP A 178 -10.22 1.22 15.05
N TYR A 179 -10.79 2.33 15.54
CA TYR A 179 -11.15 3.43 14.67
C TYR A 179 -9.89 3.85 13.92
N MET A 180 -9.94 3.83 12.58
CA MET A 180 -8.91 4.35 11.66
C MET A 180 -8.66 5.87 11.82
N VAL A 181 -8.39 6.32 13.04
CA VAL A 181 -8.11 7.69 13.46
C VAL A 181 -6.97 7.58 14.48
N ARG A 182 -5.72 7.72 14.02
CA ARG A 182 -4.54 7.59 14.90
C ARG A 182 -4.44 8.69 15.96
N GLU A 183 -5.00 9.87 15.71
CA GLU A 183 -4.91 11.01 16.61
C GLU A 183 -6.23 11.76 16.67
N GLU A 184 -6.64 12.22 17.86
CA GLU A 184 -7.80 13.09 18.06
C GLU A 184 -7.52 14.53 17.55
N LYS A 185 -6.98 14.68 16.33
CA LYS A 185 -6.81 15.99 15.69
C LYS A 185 -7.94 16.20 14.68
N GLU A 186 -8.41 17.45 14.62
CA GLU A 186 -9.56 17.87 13.82
C GLU A 186 -9.49 17.45 12.34
N ARG A 187 -8.30 17.55 11.73
CA ARG A 187 -8.08 17.17 10.32
C ARG A 187 -8.38 15.69 10.05
N TRP A 188 -8.11 14.81 11.02
CA TRP A 188 -8.33 13.38 10.86
C TRP A 188 -9.81 12.99 10.85
N PHE A 189 -10.69 13.79 11.46
CA PHE A 189 -12.11 13.48 11.45
C PHE A 189 -12.73 13.60 10.06
N GLN A 190 -12.30 14.59 9.26
CA GLN A 190 -12.82 14.74 7.89
C GLN A 190 -12.33 13.61 6.99
N ALA A 191 -11.05 13.28 7.03
CA ALA A 191 -10.48 12.16 6.29
C ALA A 191 -11.15 10.82 6.66
N ALA A 192 -11.26 10.52 7.95
CA ALA A 192 -11.89 9.28 8.42
C ALA A 192 -13.38 9.20 8.04
N GLN A 193 -14.11 10.31 8.10
CA GLN A 193 -15.49 10.36 7.64
C GLN A 193 -15.60 10.02 6.14
N GLY A 194 -14.69 10.54 5.31
CA GLY A 194 -14.61 10.22 3.89
C GLY A 194 -14.36 8.73 3.66
N ILE A 195 -13.37 8.16 4.35
CA ILE A 195 -13.02 6.74 4.27
C ILE A 195 -14.22 5.87 4.62
N TYR A 196 -14.85 6.09 5.78
CA TYR A 196 -16.01 5.28 6.20
C TYR A 196 -17.20 5.43 5.27
N ARG A 197 -17.41 6.60 4.66
CA ARG A 197 -18.47 6.80 3.67
C ARG A 197 -18.23 5.96 2.41
N ILE A 198 -17.00 5.97 1.89
CA ILE A 198 -16.60 5.17 0.73
C ILE A 198 -16.82 3.68 1.02
N LEU A 199 -16.28 3.18 2.15
CA LEU A 199 -16.39 1.78 2.53
C LEU A 199 -17.84 1.35 2.77
N LYS A 200 -18.63 2.17 3.46
CA LYS A 200 -20.07 1.93 3.64
C LYS A 200 -20.81 1.83 2.29
N GLN A 201 -20.55 2.76 1.38
CA GLN A 201 -21.21 2.78 0.06
C GLN A 201 -20.88 1.52 -0.74
N TRP A 202 -19.59 1.15 -0.78
CA TRP A 202 -19.15 -0.05 -1.46
C TRP A 202 -19.82 -1.31 -0.88
N HIS A 203 -19.78 -1.49 0.45
CA HIS A 203 -20.39 -2.68 1.09
C HIS A 203 -21.92 -2.73 0.90
N THR A 204 -22.58 -1.57 0.88
CA THR A 204 -24.02 -1.49 0.60
C THR A 204 -24.32 -1.95 -0.83
N GLN A 205 -23.53 -1.51 -1.81
CA GLN A 205 -23.68 -1.92 -3.22
C GLN A 205 -23.37 -3.41 -3.42
N ALA A 206 -22.43 -3.95 -2.65
CA ALA A 206 -22.09 -5.37 -2.66
C ALA A 206 -23.10 -6.26 -1.90
N GLY A 207 -24.12 -5.68 -1.25
CA GLY A 207 -25.11 -6.42 -0.47
C GLY A 207 -24.60 -6.97 0.87
N ILE A 208 -23.49 -6.42 1.39
CA ILE A 208 -22.83 -6.86 2.64
C ILE A 208 -23.23 -5.90 3.77
N TYR A 209 -24.48 -6.04 4.23
CA TYR A 209 -25.11 -5.05 5.10
C TYR A 209 -24.53 -4.97 6.52
N ASP A 210 -24.03 -6.09 7.07
CA ASP A 210 -23.47 -6.12 8.42
C ASP A 210 -22.23 -5.21 8.53
N ILE A 211 -21.31 -5.35 7.58
CA ILE A 211 -20.10 -4.51 7.49
C ILE A 211 -20.46 -3.06 7.11
N ALA A 212 -21.44 -2.86 6.23
CA ALA A 212 -21.93 -1.52 5.91
C ALA A 212 -22.48 -0.79 7.16
N GLY A 213 -23.19 -1.51 8.02
CA GLY A 213 -23.70 -1.01 9.30
C GLY A 213 -22.59 -0.62 10.26
N GLU A 214 -21.51 -1.39 10.31
CA GLU A 214 -20.31 -1.06 11.08
C GLU A 214 -19.67 0.25 10.62
N PHE A 215 -19.45 0.41 9.30
CA PHE A 215 -18.90 1.66 8.76
C PHE A 215 -19.83 2.85 8.94
N TYR A 216 -21.15 2.65 8.90
CA TYR A 216 -22.11 3.67 9.26
C TYR A 216 -21.94 4.14 10.72
N PHE A 217 -21.79 3.21 11.66
CA PHE A 217 -21.57 3.53 13.08
C PHE A 217 -20.24 4.28 13.29
N ARG A 218 -19.18 3.86 12.60
CA ARG A 218 -17.87 4.54 12.62
C ARG A 218 -17.95 5.96 12.06
N GLU A 219 -18.66 6.16 10.94
CA GLU A 219 -18.91 7.49 10.35
C GLU A 219 -19.64 8.41 11.34
N MET A 220 -20.69 7.92 12.00
CA MET A 220 -21.47 8.71 12.97
C MET A 220 -20.68 9.04 14.23
N THR A 221 -19.84 8.12 14.69
CA THR A 221 -18.96 8.34 15.85
C THR A 221 -17.96 9.46 15.58
N VAL A 222 -17.31 9.43 14.41
CA VAL A 222 -16.39 10.49 13.99
C VAL A 222 -17.11 11.84 13.82
N LYS A 223 -18.31 11.86 13.23
CA LYS A 223 -19.14 13.08 13.15
C LYS A 223 -19.43 13.69 14.52
N ARG A 224 -19.81 12.88 15.51
CA ARG A 224 -20.08 13.35 16.88
C ARG A 224 -18.82 13.88 17.55
N LYS A 225 -17.68 13.23 17.36
CA LYS A 225 -16.39 13.73 17.89
C LYS A 225 -16.02 15.07 17.26
N ALA A 226 -16.15 15.22 15.94
CA ALA A 226 -15.89 16.49 15.25
C ALA A 226 -16.75 17.65 15.78
N LEU A 227 -18.04 17.41 16.05
CA LEU A 227 -18.95 18.42 16.62
C LEU A 227 -18.54 18.88 18.04
N ARG A 228 -17.89 18.02 18.84
CA ARG A 228 -17.36 18.43 20.15
C ARG A 228 -16.12 19.31 20.04
N TRP A 229 -15.36 19.17 18.95
CA TRP A 229 -14.16 19.95 18.67
C TRP A 229 -14.45 21.29 18.00
N TRP A 230 -15.57 21.41 17.29
CA TRP A 230 -16.07 22.67 16.73
C TRP A 230 -17.19 23.25 17.61
N PRO A 231 -16.90 23.95 18.73
CA PRO A 231 -17.94 24.70 19.41
C PRO A 231 -18.40 25.81 18.46
N ASN A 232 -19.61 25.68 17.92
CA ASN A 232 -20.28 26.68 17.09
C ASN A 232 -19.96 28.13 17.57
N PRO A 233 -19.31 29.00 16.78
CA PRO A 233 -19.47 30.43 16.94
C PRO A 233 -20.62 30.83 16.02
N LEU A 234 -21.86 30.63 16.46
CA LEU A 234 -22.95 31.41 15.88
C LEU A 234 -23.04 32.70 16.71
N PRO A 235 -22.76 33.88 16.12
CA PRO A 235 -23.14 35.13 16.76
C PRO A 235 -24.65 35.09 16.96
N ARG A 236 -25.11 35.31 18.20
CA ARG A 236 -26.52 35.63 18.43
C ARG A 236 -26.78 36.94 17.68
N ALA A 237 -27.74 36.90 16.75
CA ALA A 237 -28.28 38.08 16.08
C ALA A 237 -28.93 39.04 17.10
#